data_AF-A0A2N7KKI2-F1
#
_entry.id   AF-A0A2N7KKI2-F1
#
_cell.length_a   1.000
_cell.length_b   1.000
_cell.length_c   1.000
_cell.angle_alpha   90.00
_cell.angle_beta   90.00
_cell.angle_gamma   90.00
#
_symmetry.space_group_name_H-M   'P 1'
#
loop_
_entity.id
_entity.type
_entity.pdbx_description
1 polymer ?
#
loop_
_entity_poly.entity_id
_entity_poly.type
_entity_poly.pdbx_seq_one_letter_code
_entity_poly.pdbx_strand_id
1 'polypeptide(L)'
;MKKNIPAPVIAVIADNLPTFESHASIDNLFLFADAPSDPPEGSKPIKVNAWLRQINKECDHPLIILGKIIEPYMELPEPAESLSFFGTQLQVTDPKQVFKTQLEKVLTRCNLVYISGGIVSDGTSPTSKALSELIKGRDIPSIDAEFERALSNVNTEPREAVSAACNILESIFKVYIEDEELEKPQKQDLQNVWKVVRNDLGFNTNTLEDNDLKKIMSGILSVVDGIGAFRTHASSAHGSGRKVYNLKPRHARLAIHSAHTIALFVLETWDERKSKKSR
;
A
#
# COMPACT_ATOMS: atom_id res chain seq x y z
N MET A 1 -2.96 -10.55 -7.31
CA MET A 1 -3.58 -11.42 -6.29
C MET A 1 -4.96 -10.87 -5.97
N LYS A 2 -5.97 -11.74 -5.82
CA LYS A 2 -7.32 -11.32 -5.45
C LYS A 2 -7.28 -10.69 -4.05
N LYS A 3 -7.63 -9.40 -3.96
CA LYS A 3 -7.74 -8.69 -2.68
C LYS A 3 -9.21 -8.56 -2.32
N ASN A 4 -9.56 -9.13 -1.17
CA ASN A 4 -10.93 -9.12 -0.67
C ASN A 4 -11.27 -7.74 -0.07
N ILE A 5 -12.55 -7.40 -0.12
CA ILE A 5 -13.13 -6.27 0.61
C ILE A 5 -12.93 -6.54 2.11
N PRO A 6 -12.22 -5.65 2.84
CA PRO A 6 -11.94 -5.86 4.26
C PRO A 6 -13.22 -5.87 5.10
N ALA A 7 -13.29 -6.75 6.11
CA ALA A 7 -14.43 -6.84 7.02
C ALA A 7 -14.85 -5.51 7.66
N PRO A 8 -13.93 -4.60 8.07
CA PRO A 8 -14.31 -3.28 8.56
C PRO A 8 -15.05 -2.42 7.53
N VAL A 9 -14.67 -2.51 6.25
CA VAL A 9 -15.35 -1.80 5.16
C VAL A 9 -16.75 -2.38 4.95
N ILE A 10 -16.87 -3.72 4.97
CA ILE A 10 -18.17 -4.41 4.87
C ILE A 10 -19.12 -3.95 5.97
N ALA A 11 -18.63 -3.86 7.21
CA ALA A 11 -19.44 -3.42 8.36
C ALA A 11 -19.96 -1.98 8.17
N VAL A 12 -19.08 -1.04 7.82
CA VAL A 12 -19.47 0.36 7.61
C VAL A 12 -20.52 0.51 6.52
N ILE A 13 -20.42 -0.25 5.42
CA ILE A 13 -21.42 -0.21 4.34
C ILE A 13 -22.73 -0.85 4.79
N ALA A 14 -22.68 -2.02 5.44
CA ALA A 14 -23.88 -2.73 5.89
C ALA A 14 -24.67 -1.97 6.95
N ASP A 15 -24.01 -1.17 7.80
CA ASP A 15 -24.67 -0.39 8.85
C ASP A 15 -25.32 0.90 8.31
N ASN A 16 -24.76 1.50 7.25
CA ASN A 16 -25.19 2.82 6.76
C ASN A 16 -26.02 2.75 5.47
N LEU A 17 -25.63 1.96 4.47
CA LEU A 17 -26.30 1.90 3.17
C LEU A 17 -27.81 1.63 3.28
N PRO A 18 -28.29 0.72 4.16
CA PRO A 18 -29.71 0.48 4.39
C PRO A 18 -30.52 1.68 4.87
N THR A 19 -29.87 2.71 5.43
CA THR A 19 -30.58 3.91 5.92
C THR A 19 -30.97 4.84 4.76
N PHE A 20 -30.27 4.74 3.63
CA PHE A 20 -30.50 5.58 2.44
C PHE A 20 -31.24 4.84 1.33
N GLU A 21 -31.15 3.51 1.30
CA GLU A 21 -31.64 2.69 0.20
C GLU A 21 -32.82 1.79 0.59
N SER A 22 -33.68 1.51 -0.39
CA SER A 22 -34.75 0.51 -0.33
C SER A 22 -34.22 -0.90 -0.67
N HIS A 23 -35.01 -1.95 -0.46
CA HIS A 23 -34.62 -3.29 -0.89
C HIS A 23 -34.32 -3.37 -2.39
N ALA A 24 -35.18 -2.77 -3.23
CA ALA A 24 -35.03 -2.79 -4.68
C ALA A 24 -33.83 -1.94 -5.15
N SER A 25 -33.58 -0.80 -4.53
CA SER A 25 -32.43 0.05 -4.90
C SER A 25 -31.10 -0.56 -4.46
N ILE A 26 -31.05 -1.29 -3.35
CA ILE A 26 -29.89 -2.13 -2.98
C ILE A 26 -29.63 -3.16 -4.09
N ASP A 27 -30.65 -3.93 -4.51
CA ASP A 27 -30.45 -4.95 -5.55
C ASP A 27 -29.91 -4.37 -6.85
N ASN A 28 -30.51 -3.27 -7.31
CA ASN A 28 -30.07 -2.60 -8.52
C ASN A 28 -28.62 -2.07 -8.39
N LEU A 29 -28.25 -1.49 -7.24
CA LEU A 29 -26.91 -0.99 -7.00
C LEU A 29 -25.85 -2.10 -7.10
N PHE A 30 -26.12 -3.25 -6.47
CA PHE A 30 -25.18 -4.37 -6.48
C PHE A 30 -25.11 -5.06 -7.85
N LEU A 31 -26.26 -5.29 -8.50
CA LEU A 31 -26.30 -5.89 -9.84
C LEU A 31 -25.61 -5.00 -10.88
N PHE A 32 -25.83 -3.68 -10.83
CA PHE A 32 -25.14 -2.73 -11.72
C PHE A 32 -23.63 -2.69 -11.49
N ALA A 33 -23.18 -3.01 -10.28
CA ALA A 33 -21.77 -3.11 -9.94
C ALA A 33 -21.11 -4.44 -10.38
N ASP A 34 -21.80 -5.29 -11.15
CA ASP A 34 -21.36 -6.63 -11.56
C ASP A 34 -21.18 -7.62 -10.40
N ALA A 35 -21.94 -7.45 -9.33
CA ALA A 35 -21.96 -8.43 -8.26
C ALA A 35 -22.79 -9.69 -8.68
N PRO A 36 -22.63 -10.83 -7.98
CA PRO A 36 -23.30 -12.10 -8.32
C PRO A 36 -24.84 -11.99 -8.49
N SER A 37 -25.41 -12.68 -9.47
CA SER A 37 -26.78 -12.45 -9.94
C SER A 37 -27.92 -12.85 -8.99
N ASP A 38 -27.64 -13.54 -7.88
CA ASP A 38 -28.65 -14.05 -6.96
C ASP A 38 -28.79 -13.14 -5.73
N PRO A 39 -29.85 -12.29 -5.63
CA PRO A 39 -29.99 -11.37 -4.52
C PRO A 39 -30.23 -12.10 -3.19
N PRO A 40 -29.44 -11.85 -2.14
CA PRO A 40 -29.63 -12.46 -0.84
C PRO A 40 -30.94 -12.04 -0.18
N GLU A 41 -31.50 -12.93 0.64
CA GLU A 41 -32.69 -12.66 1.46
C GLU A 41 -32.33 -12.07 2.83
N GLY A 42 -33.35 -11.56 3.54
CA GLY A 42 -33.22 -11.03 4.90
C GLY A 42 -33.41 -9.52 5.00
N SER A 43 -33.11 -8.96 6.18
CA SER A 43 -33.18 -7.51 6.42
C SER A 43 -32.17 -6.76 5.55
N LYS A 44 -32.41 -5.48 5.25
CA LYS A 44 -31.51 -4.67 4.41
C LYS A 44 -30.02 -4.74 4.85
N PRO A 45 -29.66 -4.63 6.14
CA PRO A 45 -28.27 -4.80 6.59
C PRO A 45 -27.71 -6.21 6.34
N ILE A 46 -28.51 -7.25 6.63
CA ILE A 46 -28.11 -8.65 6.39
C ILE A 46 -27.85 -8.88 4.91
N LYS A 47 -28.73 -8.35 4.06
CA LYS A 47 -28.64 -8.45 2.61
C LYS A 47 -27.39 -7.78 2.05
N VAL A 48 -27.11 -6.54 2.45
CA VAL A 48 -25.88 -5.82 2.05
C VAL A 48 -24.63 -6.57 2.50
N ASN A 49 -24.63 -7.10 3.74
CA ASN A 49 -23.50 -7.88 4.25
C ASN A 49 -23.28 -9.17 3.44
N ALA A 50 -24.36 -9.90 3.14
CA ALA A 50 -24.33 -11.14 2.37
C ALA A 50 -23.77 -10.90 0.96
N TRP A 51 -24.25 -9.88 0.27
CA TRP A 51 -23.75 -9.45 -1.03
C TRP A 51 -22.23 -9.19 -1.02
N LEU A 52 -21.75 -8.36 -0.09
CA LEU A 52 -20.33 -8.01 0.01
C LEU A 52 -19.45 -9.23 0.32
N ARG A 53 -19.95 -10.18 1.12
CA ARG A 53 -19.25 -11.45 1.36
C ARG A 53 -19.26 -12.36 0.14
N GLN A 54 -20.35 -12.37 -0.61
CA GLN A 54 -20.47 -13.16 -1.84
C GLN A 54 -19.53 -12.63 -2.92
N ILE A 55 -19.43 -11.31 -3.07
CA ILE A 55 -18.42 -10.66 -3.95
C ILE A 55 -17.00 -11.14 -3.60
N ASN A 56 -16.64 -11.15 -2.31
CA ASN A 56 -15.35 -11.68 -1.87
C ASN A 56 -15.15 -13.16 -2.21
N LYS A 57 -16.22 -13.96 -2.20
CA LYS A 57 -16.15 -15.40 -2.45
C LYS A 57 -16.06 -15.70 -3.95
N GLU A 58 -16.90 -15.06 -4.75
CA GLU A 58 -17.20 -15.48 -6.13
C GLU A 58 -16.53 -14.62 -7.20
N CYS A 59 -16.20 -13.36 -6.93
CA CYS A 59 -15.64 -12.47 -7.94
C CYS A 59 -14.10 -12.44 -7.90
N ASP A 60 -13.46 -12.29 -9.06
CA ASP A 60 -11.99 -12.20 -9.18
C ASP A 60 -11.44 -10.85 -8.72
N HIS A 61 -12.23 -9.79 -8.89
CA HIS A 61 -11.85 -8.41 -8.56
C HIS A 61 -12.83 -7.70 -7.61
N PRO A 62 -12.93 -8.14 -6.34
CA PRO A 62 -13.88 -7.58 -5.36
C PRO A 62 -13.80 -6.06 -5.16
N LEU A 63 -12.59 -5.48 -5.20
CA LEU A 63 -12.41 -4.04 -4.98
C LEU A 63 -12.92 -3.16 -6.14
N ILE A 64 -12.94 -3.68 -7.38
CA ILE A 64 -13.51 -2.96 -8.52
C ILE A 64 -15.02 -2.83 -8.34
N ILE A 65 -15.67 -3.94 -7.95
CA ILE A 65 -17.11 -3.99 -7.67
C ILE A 65 -17.44 -3.08 -6.48
N LEU A 66 -16.66 -3.13 -5.41
CA LEU A 66 -16.80 -2.25 -4.24
C LEU A 66 -16.79 -0.77 -4.65
N GLY A 67 -15.87 -0.38 -5.53
CA GLY A 67 -15.73 1.01 -5.95
C GLY A 67 -16.97 1.56 -6.66
N LYS A 68 -17.58 0.76 -7.55
CA LYS A 68 -18.87 1.09 -8.19
C LYS A 68 -20.01 1.23 -7.18
N ILE A 69 -20.05 0.36 -6.15
CA ILE A 69 -21.09 0.40 -5.12
C ILE A 69 -21.02 1.69 -4.30
N ILE A 70 -19.81 2.15 -3.96
CA ILE A 70 -19.64 3.32 -3.07
C ILE A 70 -19.54 4.65 -3.83
N GLU A 71 -19.31 4.63 -5.14
CA GLU A 71 -19.18 5.82 -6.01
C GLU A 71 -20.25 6.89 -5.75
N PRO A 72 -21.57 6.57 -5.70
CA PRO A 72 -22.61 7.58 -5.48
C PRO A 72 -22.51 8.33 -4.14
N TYR A 73 -21.83 7.74 -3.16
CA TYR A 73 -21.65 8.32 -1.82
C TYR A 73 -20.27 8.96 -1.65
N MET A 74 -19.25 8.46 -2.34
CA MET A 74 -17.91 9.05 -2.34
C MET A 74 -17.85 10.35 -3.14
N GLU A 75 -18.69 10.47 -4.18
CA GLU A 75 -18.72 11.64 -5.08
C GLU A 75 -19.86 12.62 -4.77
N LEU A 76 -20.34 12.60 -3.52
CA LEU A 76 -21.28 13.62 -3.07
C LEU A 76 -20.63 15.01 -3.18
N PRO A 77 -21.38 16.02 -3.69
CA PRO A 77 -20.92 17.40 -3.73
C PRO A 77 -20.46 17.86 -2.34
N GLU A 78 -19.44 18.71 -2.29
CA GLU A 78 -19.05 19.33 -1.03
C GLU A 78 -20.24 20.10 -0.43
N PRO A 79 -20.45 20.02 0.89
CA PRO A 79 -21.53 20.75 1.53
C PRO A 79 -21.35 22.24 1.26
N ALA A 80 -22.38 22.88 0.70
CA ALA A 80 -22.36 24.32 0.51
C ALA A 80 -22.07 25.00 1.86
N GLU A 81 -21.12 25.96 1.89
CA GLU A 81 -20.89 26.79 3.06
C GLU A 81 -22.20 27.50 3.41
N SER A 82 -22.90 27.00 4.43
CA SER A 82 -24.10 27.66 4.92
C SER A 82 -23.69 28.96 5.59
N LEU A 83 -23.77 30.08 4.86
CA LEU A 83 -23.67 31.42 5.43
C LEU A 83 -24.81 31.62 6.44
N SER A 84 -24.52 31.52 7.73
CA SER A 84 -25.49 31.84 8.79
C SER A 84 -25.55 33.36 9.00
N PHE A 85 -26.66 33.99 8.64
CA PHE A 85 -26.90 35.44 8.80
C PHE A 85 -27.23 35.85 10.26
N PHE A 86 -27.41 34.89 11.17
CA PHE A 86 -27.55 35.07 12.61
C PHE A 86 -26.65 34.05 13.28
N GLY A 87 -25.72 34.50 14.14
CA GLY A 87 -24.55 33.76 14.63
C GLY A 87 -24.81 32.52 15.51
N THR A 88 -25.62 31.57 15.04
CA THR A 88 -25.80 30.25 15.63
C THR A 88 -25.60 29.22 14.52
N GLN A 89 -24.45 28.55 14.49
CA GLN A 89 -24.19 27.48 13.54
C GLN A 89 -25.06 26.27 13.89
N LEU A 90 -26.19 26.10 13.21
CA LEU A 90 -26.89 24.82 13.13
C LEU A 90 -26.09 23.93 12.16
N GLN A 91 -25.16 23.14 12.68
CA GLN A 91 -24.52 22.08 11.89
C GLN A 91 -25.54 20.95 11.67
N VAL A 92 -26.42 21.10 10.67
CA VAL A 92 -27.19 19.97 10.14
C VAL A 92 -26.21 19.12 9.34
N THR A 93 -25.60 18.13 9.98
CA THR A 93 -24.70 17.20 9.31
C THR A 93 -25.53 16.23 8.46
N ASP A 94 -25.47 16.37 7.14
CA ASP A 94 -26.10 15.43 6.21
C ASP A 94 -25.62 13.99 6.51
N PRO A 95 -26.51 13.05 6.86
CA PRO A 95 -26.16 11.65 7.12
C PRO A 95 -25.32 11.00 6.01
N LYS A 96 -25.52 11.38 4.75
CA LYS A 96 -24.73 10.87 3.63
C LYS A 96 -23.29 11.39 3.65
N GLN A 97 -23.07 12.63 4.09
CA GLN A 97 -21.72 13.18 4.31
C GLN A 97 -21.01 12.51 5.50
N VAL A 98 -21.75 12.17 6.55
CA VAL A 98 -21.20 11.36 7.66
C VAL A 98 -20.76 10.00 7.14
N PHE A 99 -21.58 9.35 6.30
CA PHE A 99 -21.24 8.06 5.69
C PHE A 99 -20.00 8.15 4.79
N LYS A 100 -19.90 9.17 3.91
CA LYS A 100 -18.69 9.45 3.11
C LYS A 100 -17.45 9.55 3.99
N THR A 101 -17.52 10.35 5.05
CA THR A 101 -16.40 10.52 6.01
C THR A 101 -16.02 9.21 6.70
N GLN A 102 -17.00 8.37 7.05
CA GLN A 102 -16.74 7.05 7.65
C GLN A 102 -16.07 6.10 6.64
N LEU A 103 -16.52 6.11 5.38
CA LEU A 103 -15.91 5.34 4.29
C LEU A 103 -14.45 5.74 4.06
N GLU A 104 -14.15 7.04 3.94
CA GLU A 104 -12.78 7.54 3.78
C GLU A 104 -11.84 7.07 4.92
N LYS A 105 -12.33 7.15 6.16
CA LYS A 105 -11.58 6.71 7.35
C LYS A 105 -11.32 5.20 7.33
N VAL A 106 -12.33 4.39 7.02
CA VAL A 106 -12.18 2.92 7.04
C VAL A 106 -11.36 2.42 5.85
N LEU A 107 -11.51 3.00 4.67
CA LEU A 107 -10.66 2.72 3.50
C LEU A 107 -9.21 3.02 3.83
N THR A 108 -8.93 4.24 4.33
CA THR A 108 -7.56 4.64 4.72
C THR A 108 -6.98 3.68 5.76
N ARG A 109 -7.76 3.29 6.78
CA ARG A 109 -7.33 2.32 7.80
C ARG A 109 -6.96 0.97 7.19
N CYS A 110 -7.70 0.53 6.19
CA CYS A 110 -7.47 -0.72 5.47
C CYS A 110 -6.44 -0.61 4.32
N ASN A 111 -5.72 0.51 4.22
CA ASN A 111 -4.79 0.82 3.13
C ASN A 111 -5.46 0.78 1.73
N LEU A 112 -6.73 1.16 1.67
CA LEU A 112 -7.46 1.35 0.43
C LEU A 112 -7.58 2.84 0.14
N VAL A 113 -7.52 3.20 -1.15
CA VAL A 113 -7.66 4.58 -1.61
C VAL A 113 -8.78 4.63 -2.63
N TYR A 114 -9.77 5.48 -2.40
CA TYR A 114 -10.77 5.81 -3.41
C TYR A 114 -10.18 6.82 -4.40
N ILE A 115 -10.43 6.59 -5.68
CA ILE A 115 -10.11 7.46 -6.80
C ILE A 115 -11.44 7.70 -7.53
N SER A 116 -11.68 8.94 -7.94
CA SER A 116 -12.92 9.31 -8.65
C SER A 116 -13.14 8.46 -9.90
N GLY A 117 -14.42 8.17 -10.19
CA GLY A 117 -14.88 7.19 -11.18
C GLY A 117 -15.03 5.78 -10.60
N GLY A 118 -15.33 5.67 -9.30
CA GLY A 118 -15.63 4.38 -8.67
C GLY A 118 -14.44 3.44 -8.55
N ILE A 119 -13.22 3.94 -8.41
CA ILE A 119 -12.01 3.10 -8.35
C ILE A 119 -11.55 2.99 -6.90
N VAL A 120 -11.50 1.76 -6.35
CA VAL A 120 -10.85 1.49 -5.07
C VAL A 120 -9.52 0.79 -5.32
N SER A 121 -8.44 1.54 -5.13
CA SER A 121 -7.07 1.03 -5.20
C SER A 121 -6.67 0.40 -3.87
N ASP A 122 -5.87 -0.66 -3.94
CA ASP A 122 -5.37 -1.44 -2.81
C ASP A 122 -4.19 -0.79 -2.05
N GLY A 123 -3.91 0.48 -2.37
CA GLY A 123 -2.80 1.26 -1.84
C GLY A 123 -1.45 0.86 -2.41
N THR A 124 -1.41 -0.11 -3.33
CA THR A 124 -0.19 -0.62 -3.95
C THR A 124 0.17 0.26 -5.15
N SER A 125 1.35 0.91 -5.12
CA SER A 125 1.80 1.74 -6.24
C SER A 125 2.09 0.89 -7.49
N PRO A 126 2.04 1.45 -8.71
CA PRO A 126 2.46 0.71 -9.92
C PRO A 126 3.88 0.14 -9.80
N THR A 127 4.81 0.90 -9.22
CA THR A 127 6.17 0.47 -8.89
C THR A 127 6.18 -0.77 -8.00
N SER A 128 5.29 -0.79 -7.01
CA SER A 128 5.12 -1.90 -6.09
C SER A 128 4.64 -3.16 -6.85
N LYS A 129 3.71 -3.02 -7.80
CA LYS A 129 3.25 -4.13 -8.64
C LYS A 129 4.35 -4.66 -9.57
N ALA A 130 5.05 -3.78 -10.27
CA ALA A 130 6.16 -4.14 -11.16
C ALA A 130 7.27 -4.90 -10.40
N LEU A 131 7.63 -4.43 -9.20
CA LEU A 131 8.59 -5.11 -8.35
C LEU A 131 8.12 -6.52 -7.95
N SER A 132 6.86 -6.68 -7.52
CA SER A 132 6.32 -8.01 -7.17
C SER A 132 6.32 -8.97 -8.37
N GLU A 133 6.05 -8.47 -9.58
CA GLU A 133 6.13 -9.29 -10.80
C GLU A 133 7.56 -9.76 -11.09
N LEU A 134 8.56 -8.88 -10.98
CA LEU A 134 9.97 -9.27 -11.17
C LEU A 134 10.46 -10.26 -10.10
N ILE A 135 10.05 -10.08 -8.84
CA ILE A 135 10.40 -10.99 -7.74
C ILE A 135 9.83 -12.39 -7.99
N LYS A 136 8.57 -12.49 -8.43
CA LYS A 136 7.94 -13.78 -8.77
C LYS A 136 8.67 -14.51 -9.89
N GLY A 137 9.21 -13.77 -10.85
CA GLY A 137 10.04 -14.34 -11.91
C GLY A 137 11.36 -14.95 -11.42
N ARG A 138 11.82 -14.60 -10.20
CA ARG A 138 13.10 -15.04 -9.62
C ARG A 138 12.97 -16.05 -8.48
N ASP A 139 11.75 -16.47 -8.16
CA ASP A 139 11.44 -17.38 -7.05
C ASP A 139 12.11 -16.95 -5.72
N ILE A 140 11.77 -15.74 -5.25
CA ILE A 140 12.19 -15.25 -3.94
C ILE A 140 10.96 -15.08 -3.03
N PRO A 141 10.36 -16.17 -2.51
CA PRO A 141 9.08 -16.14 -1.79
C PRO A 141 9.11 -15.30 -0.51
N SER A 142 10.29 -15.18 0.10
CA SER A 142 10.50 -14.39 1.32
C SER A 142 10.19 -12.91 1.10
N ILE A 143 10.34 -12.38 -0.12
CA ILE A 143 10.09 -10.98 -0.40
C ILE A 143 8.59 -10.70 -0.56
N ASP A 144 7.83 -11.59 -1.20
CA ASP A 144 6.37 -11.43 -1.34
C ASP A 144 5.68 -11.37 0.03
N ALA A 145 6.12 -12.21 0.98
CA ALA A 145 5.62 -12.18 2.36
C ALA A 145 5.93 -10.84 3.05
N GLU A 146 7.14 -10.31 2.86
CA GLU A 146 7.55 -9.01 3.41
C GLU A 146 6.78 -7.85 2.75
N PHE A 147 6.43 -8.00 1.48
CA PHE A 147 5.64 -7.03 0.75
C PHE A 147 4.24 -6.85 1.33
N GLU A 148 3.53 -7.96 1.52
CA GLU A 148 2.20 -7.96 2.14
C GLU A 148 2.29 -7.44 3.58
N ARG A 149 3.31 -7.85 4.33
CA ARG A 149 3.56 -7.38 5.70
C ARG A 149 3.79 -5.87 5.76
N ALA A 150 4.52 -5.30 4.79
CA ALA A 150 4.75 -3.87 4.71
C ALA A 150 3.44 -3.09 4.48
N LEU A 151 2.63 -3.54 3.53
CA LEU A 151 1.39 -2.85 3.15
C LEU A 151 0.27 -3.04 4.17
N SER A 152 0.13 -4.23 4.77
CA SER A 152 -0.92 -4.52 5.75
C SER A 152 -0.75 -3.70 7.03
N ASN A 153 0.51 -3.44 7.41
CA ASN A 153 0.86 -2.84 8.70
C ASN A 153 1.09 -1.33 8.62
N VAL A 154 1.09 -0.73 7.42
CA VAL A 154 1.49 0.68 7.24
C VAL A 154 0.68 1.66 8.07
N ASN A 155 -0.61 1.38 8.30
CA ASN A 155 -1.50 2.25 9.09
C ASN A 155 -1.61 1.85 10.56
N THR A 156 -1.46 0.56 10.88
CA THR A 156 -1.66 0.00 12.22
C THR A 156 -0.36 -0.09 13.00
N GLU A 157 0.69 -0.61 12.37
CA GLU A 157 2.01 -0.86 12.95
C GLU A 157 3.12 -0.31 12.02
N PRO A 158 3.25 1.03 11.91
CA PRO A 158 4.20 1.65 10.98
C PRO A 158 5.65 1.18 11.16
N ARG A 159 6.04 0.78 12.38
CA ARG A 159 7.38 0.24 12.67
C ARG A 159 7.62 -1.10 11.99
N GLU A 160 6.66 -2.02 12.10
CA GLU A 160 6.72 -3.32 11.43
C GLU A 160 6.74 -3.16 9.92
N ALA A 161 5.98 -2.20 9.41
CA ALA A 161 5.95 -1.88 8.00
C ALA A 161 7.32 -1.40 7.46
N VAL A 162 8.05 -0.58 8.24
CA VAL A 162 9.43 -0.17 7.88
C VAL A 162 10.42 -1.33 8.01
N SER A 163 10.29 -2.16 9.05
CA SER A 163 11.11 -3.37 9.20
C SER A 163 10.97 -4.29 7.98
N ALA A 164 9.74 -4.45 7.49
CA ALA A 164 9.46 -5.19 6.27
C ALA A 164 10.13 -4.58 5.03
N ALA A 165 10.05 -3.25 4.86
CA ALA A 165 10.75 -2.56 3.78
C ALA A 165 12.28 -2.78 3.80
N CYS A 166 12.89 -2.79 4.99
CA CYS A 166 14.31 -3.13 5.13
C CYS A 166 14.61 -4.57 4.72
N ASN A 167 13.77 -5.52 5.14
CA ASN A 167 13.93 -6.94 4.82
C ASN A 167 13.79 -7.21 3.32
N ILE A 168 12.93 -6.48 2.61
CA ILE A 168 12.81 -6.54 1.14
C ILE A 168 14.16 -6.20 0.49
N LEU A 169 14.74 -5.04 0.83
CA LEU A 169 16.04 -4.63 0.27
C LEU A 169 17.16 -5.61 0.64
N GLU A 170 17.24 -6.02 1.91
CA GLU A 170 18.26 -6.97 2.35
C GLU A 170 18.17 -8.29 1.62
N SER A 171 16.96 -8.82 1.42
CA SER A 171 16.75 -10.09 0.74
C SER A 171 17.16 -10.00 -0.73
N ILE A 172 16.76 -8.93 -1.42
CA ILE A 172 17.16 -8.68 -2.83
C ILE A 172 18.68 -8.59 -2.94
N PHE A 173 19.33 -7.84 -2.06
CA PHE A 173 20.78 -7.65 -2.11
C PHE A 173 21.54 -8.93 -1.77
N LYS A 174 21.03 -9.74 -0.84
CA LYS A 174 21.61 -11.06 -0.52
C LYS A 174 21.52 -12.02 -1.70
N VAL A 175 20.36 -12.09 -2.36
CA VAL A 175 20.16 -12.90 -3.57
C VAL A 175 21.08 -12.43 -4.69
N TYR A 176 21.20 -11.12 -4.90
CA TYR A 176 22.13 -10.57 -5.88
C TYR A 176 23.58 -11.01 -5.63
N ILE A 177 24.06 -10.85 -4.38
CA ILE A 177 25.43 -11.23 -3.98
C ILE A 177 25.67 -12.73 -4.18
N GLU A 178 24.67 -13.56 -3.92
CA GLU A 178 24.74 -15.00 -4.09
C GLU A 178 24.76 -15.41 -5.57
N ASP A 179 23.86 -14.87 -6.38
CA ASP A 179 23.73 -15.20 -7.81
C ASP A 179 24.90 -14.69 -8.67
N GLU A 180 25.53 -13.57 -8.28
CA GLU A 180 26.74 -13.05 -8.94
C GLU A 180 28.03 -13.54 -8.28
N GLU A 181 27.94 -14.48 -7.32
CA GLU A 181 29.09 -15.10 -6.64
C GLU A 181 30.06 -14.10 -6.00
N LEU A 182 29.52 -13.01 -5.43
CA LEU A 182 30.30 -11.94 -4.80
C LEU A 182 30.69 -12.29 -3.36
N GLU A 183 31.78 -11.68 -2.87
CA GLU A 183 32.21 -11.85 -1.48
C GLU A 183 31.17 -11.30 -0.49
N LYS A 184 30.62 -12.19 0.34
CA LYS A 184 29.63 -11.83 1.36
C LYS A 184 30.30 -10.99 2.45
N PRO A 185 29.70 -9.87 2.89
CA PRO A 185 30.27 -9.07 3.97
C PRO A 185 30.18 -9.82 5.31
N GLN A 186 31.11 -9.51 6.23
CA GLN A 186 31.16 -10.14 7.56
C GLN A 186 29.86 -9.97 8.35
N LYS A 187 29.19 -8.82 8.20
CA LYS A 187 27.84 -8.55 8.72
C LYS A 187 26.90 -8.39 7.53
N GLN A 188 25.80 -9.14 7.49
CA GLN A 188 24.83 -9.10 6.39
C GLN A 188 23.60 -8.23 6.72
N ASP A 189 23.85 -7.07 7.32
CA ASP A 189 22.84 -6.00 7.45
C ASP A 189 22.75 -5.16 6.18
N LEU A 190 21.65 -4.42 6.02
CA LEU A 190 21.33 -3.62 4.84
C LEU A 190 22.48 -2.73 4.38
N GLN A 191 23.17 -2.07 5.30
CA GLN A 191 24.26 -1.16 4.97
C GLN A 191 25.43 -1.90 4.33
N ASN A 192 25.78 -3.07 4.86
CA ASN A 192 26.91 -3.85 4.38
C ASN A 192 26.60 -4.58 3.07
N VAL A 193 25.41 -5.18 2.93
CA VAL A 193 25.02 -5.80 1.66
C VAL A 193 24.83 -4.77 0.56
N TRP A 194 24.30 -3.58 0.88
CA TRP A 194 24.16 -2.49 -0.09
C TRP A 194 25.51 -1.99 -0.61
N LYS A 195 26.53 -1.89 0.26
CA LYS A 195 27.89 -1.50 -0.16
C LYS A 195 28.48 -2.46 -1.19
N VAL A 196 28.25 -3.76 -1.06
CA VAL A 196 28.74 -4.74 -2.05
C VAL A 196 27.99 -4.57 -3.37
N VAL A 197 26.65 -4.57 -3.33
CA VAL A 197 25.79 -4.45 -4.51
C VAL A 197 26.08 -3.16 -5.29
N ARG A 198 26.14 -2.01 -4.61
CA ARG A 198 26.37 -0.72 -5.29
C ARG A 198 27.74 -0.63 -5.96
N ASN A 199 28.76 -1.24 -5.36
CA ASN A 199 30.12 -1.20 -5.88
C ASN A 199 30.20 -2.05 -7.15
N ASP A 200 29.61 -3.25 -7.10
CA ASP A 200 29.55 -4.15 -8.26
C ASP A 200 28.68 -3.57 -9.38
N LEU A 201 27.48 -3.05 -9.06
CA LEU A 201 26.58 -2.37 -10.00
C LEU A 201 27.12 -1.05 -10.56
N GLY A 202 28.28 -0.59 -10.10
CA GLY A 202 28.92 0.62 -10.62
C GLY A 202 28.16 1.88 -10.25
N PHE A 203 27.39 1.87 -9.17
CA PHE A 203 26.68 3.03 -8.62
C PHE A 203 27.61 4.00 -7.87
N ASN A 204 28.87 4.05 -8.30
CA ASN A 204 29.88 4.91 -7.73
C ASN A 204 29.67 6.35 -8.23
N THR A 205 29.31 7.24 -7.31
CA THR A 205 29.12 8.67 -7.59
C THR A 205 30.38 9.35 -8.13
N ASN A 206 31.56 8.77 -7.89
CA ASN A 206 32.84 9.28 -8.38
C ASN A 206 33.09 8.98 -9.87
N THR A 207 32.41 7.99 -10.44
CA THR A 207 32.58 7.59 -11.85
C THR A 207 31.49 8.14 -12.76
N LEU A 208 30.49 8.81 -12.21
CA LEU A 208 29.43 9.48 -12.98
C LEU A 208 29.88 10.88 -13.38
N GLU A 209 29.96 11.12 -14.70
CA GLU A 209 30.29 12.44 -15.26
C GLU A 209 29.13 13.43 -15.15
N ASP A 210 27.89 12.93 -15.23
CA ASP A 210 26.68 13.72 -15.11
C ASP A 210 26.40 14.10 -13.64
N ASN A 211 26.47 15.39 -13.36
CA ASN A 211 26.23 15.95 -12.02
C ASN A 211 24.81 15.70 -11.51
N ASP A 212 23.80 15.66 -12.39
CA ASP A 212 22.41 15.45 -12.00
C ASP A 212 22.18 13.99 -11.61
N LEU A 213 22.67 13.05 -12.42
CA LEU A 213 22.61 11.62 -12.10
C LEU A 213 23.40 11.30 -10.83
N LYS A 214 24.57 11.92 -10.65
CA LYS A 214 25.37 11.81 -9.43
C LYS A 214 24.62 12.28 -8.19
N LYS A 215 23.85 13.37 -8.30
CA LYS A 215 23.02 13.90 -7.21
C LYS A 215 21.88 12.95 -6.85
N ILE A 216 21.17 12.41 -7.85
CA ILE A 216 20.11 11.42 -7.65
C ILE A 216 20.68 10.17 -6.96
N MET A 217 21.82 9.66 -7.46
CA MET A 217 22.46 8.47 -6.90
C MET A 217 22.91 8.69 -5.44
N SER A 218 23.51 9.85 -5.16
CA SER A 218 23.88 10.24 -3.78
C SER A 218 22.65 10.31 -2.86
N GLY A 219 21.51 10.76 -3.40
CA GLY A 219 20.22 10.75 -2.70
C GLY A 219 19.77 9.33 -2.35
N ILE A 220 19.82 8.39 -3.31
CA ILE A 220 19.47 6.99 -3.09
C ILE A 220 20.33 6.38 -1.98
N LEU A 221 21.64 6.62 -1.99
CA LEU A 221 22.54 6.15 -0.92
C LEU A 221 22.07 6.62 0.47
N SER A 222 21.77 7.91 0.57
CA SER A 222 21.28 8.52 1.82
C SER A 222 19.95 7.93 2.29
N VAL A 223 19.06 7.59 1.34
CA VAL A 223 17.76 6.99 1.63
C VAL A 223 17.91 5.55 2.13
N VAL A 224 18.74 4.71 1.50
CA VAL A 224 18.99 3.34 1.97
C VAL A 224 19.58 3.35 3.38
N ASP A 225 20.54 4.22 3.65
CA ASP A 225 21.14 4.37 4.99
C ASP A 225 20.10 4.80 6.02
N GLY A 226 19.21 5.74 5.67
CA GLY A 226 18.11 6.19 6.52
C GLY A 226 17.09 5.08 6.82
N ILE A 227 16.73 4.28 5.82
CA ILE A 227 15.84 3.11 5.98
C ILE A 227 16.47 2.09 6.94
N GLY A 228 17.76 1.77 6.78
CA GLY A 228 18.49 0.88 7.69
C GLY A 228 18.52 1.40 9.13
N ALA A 229 18.74 2.70 9.32
CA ALA A 229 18.73 3.33 10.64
C ALA A 229 17.34 3.29 11.30
N PHE A 230 16.26 3.44 10.52
CA PHE A 230 14.89 3.33 11.06
C PHE A 230 14.64 1.97 11.70
N ARG A 231 15.16 0.87 11.15
CA ARG A 231 15.05 -0.46 11.76
C ARG A 231 15.72 -0.50 13.13
N THR A 232 16.97 -0.04 13.23
CA THR A 232 17.73 -0.04 14.49
C THR A 232 17.03 0.78 15.58
N HIS A 233 16.46 1.92 15.21
CA HIS A 233 15.68 2.75 16.12
C HIS A 233 14.28 2.17 16.44
N ALA A 234 13.69 1.38 15.53
CA ALA A 234 12.43 0.69 15.75
C ALA A 234 12.60 -0.50 16.71
N SER A 235 13.66 -1.29 16.56
CA SER A 235 13.95 -2.46 17.42
C SER A 235 14.38 -2.08 18.85
N SER A 236 15.06 -0.93 19.02
CA SER A 236 15.55 -0.46 20.33
C SER A 236 14.45 0.01 21.32
N ALA A 237 13.20 0.17 20.85
CA ALA A 237 12.10 0.65 21.68
C ALA A 237 11.61 -0.35 22.75
N HIS A 238 12.04 -1.62 22.69
CA HIS A 238 11.82 -2.59 23.77
C HIS A 238 12.94 -2.55 24.83
N GLY A 239 13.99 -1.73 24.65
CA GLY A 239 15.20 -1.84 25.47
C GLY A 239 15.96 -0.57 25.87
N SER A 240 15.87 0.60 25.21
CA SER A 240 16.74 1.74 25.61
C SER A 240 16.31 3.15 25.15
N GLY A 241 16.07 4.05 26.12
CA GLY A 241 16.31 5.50 25.98
C GLY A 241 15.10 6.45 25.94
N ARG A 242 15.26 7.66 26.51
CA ARG A 242 14.25 8.74 26.66
C ARG A 242 13.62 9.28 25.36
N LYS A 243 14.08 8.87 24.17
CA LYS A 243 13.54 9.34 22.87
C LYS A 243 12.79 8.21 22.16
N VAL A 244 11.47 8.16 22.35
CA VAL A 244 10.58 7.30 21.55
C VAL A 244 10.38 7.98 20.19
N TYR A 245 10.98 7.43 19.12
CA TYR A 245 10.76 7.95 17.77
C TYR A 245 9.33 7.65 17.33
N ASN A 246 8.48 8.66 17.16
CA ASN A 246 7.07 8.47 16.80
C ASN A 246 6.92 8.28 15.27
N LEU A 247 7.00 7.03 14.83
CA LEU A 247 6.86 6.68 13.42
C LEU A 247 5.37 6.66 13.03
N LYS A 248 4.99 7.56 12.12
CA LYS A 248 3.61 7.71 11.63
C LYS A 248 3.43 6.96 10.30
N PRO A 249 2.19 6.60 9.90
CA PRO A 249 1.92 5.91 8.64
C PRO A 249 2.54 6.57 7.41
N ARG A 250 2.57 7.90 7.35
CA ARG A 250 3.22 8.65 6.25
C ARG A 250 4.74 8.39 6.16
N HIS A 251 5.42 8.19 7.29
CA HIS A 251 6.86 7.90 7.31
C HIS A 251 7.11 6.47 6.85
N ALA A 252 6.24 5.52 7.26
CA ALA A 252 6.29 4.15 6.78
C ALA A 252 6.04 4.07 5.27
N ARG A 253 5.00 4.74 4.74
CA ARG A 253 4.75 4.85 3.29
C ARG A 253 5.98 5.36 2.53
N LEU A 254 6.62 6.42 3.02
CA LEU A 254 7.84 6.96 2.39
C LEU A 254 8.96 5.91 2.33
N ALA A 255 9.22 5.20 3.43
CA ALA A 255 10.27 4.18 3.49
C ALA A 255 9.97 2.99 2.59
N ILE A 256 8.73 2.49 2.61
CA ILE A 256 8.27 1.36 1.78
C ILE A 256 8.40 1.70 0.31
N HIS A 257 7.82 2.82 -0.14
CA HIS A 257 7.86 3.17 -1.55
C HIS A 257 9.28 3.51 -2.02
N SER A 258 10.10 4.13 -1.17
CA SER A 258 11.53 4.34 -1.51
C SER A 258 12.27 3.00 -1.65
N ALA A 259 12.07 2.07 -0.72
CA ALA A 259 12.65 0.73 -0.81
C ALA A 259 12.21 0.01 -2.09
N HIS A 260 10.93 0.09 -2.44
CA HIS A 260 10.41 -0.54 -3.66
C HIS A 260 11.01 0.07 -4.93
N THR A 261 11.10 1.40 -5.01
CA THR A 261 11.73 2.08 -6.17
C THR A 261 13.20 1.69 -6.31
N ILE A 262 13.94 1.63 -5.21
CA ILE A 262 15.37 1.27 -5.21
C ILE A 262 15.56 -0.20 -5.59
N ALA A 263 14.75 -1.08 -5.01
CA ALA A 263 14.73 -2.51 -5.34
C ALA A 263 14.46 -2.73 -6.83
N LEU A 264 13.43 -2.09 -7.39
CA LEU A 264 13.09 -2.18 -8.79
C LEU A 264 14.25 -1.73 -9.68
N PHE A 265 14.82 -0.55 -9.41
CA PHE A 265 15.94 -0.01 -10.17
C PHE A 265 17.18 -0.94 -10.14
N VAL A 266 17.47 -1.54 -8.99
CA VAL A 266 18.57 -2.51 -8.84
C VAL A 266 18.33 -3.76 -9.69
N LEU A 267 17.12 -4.32 -9.66
CA LEU A 267 16.76 -5.50 -10.44
C LEU A 267 16.79 -5.21 -11.94
N GLU A 268 16.25 -4.07 -12.39
CA GLU A 268 16.29 -3.66 -13.80
C GLU A 268 17.75 -3.49 -14.29
N THR A 269 18.59 -2.83 -13.49
CA THR A 269 20.03 -2.67 -13.80
C THR A 269 20.73 -4.03 -13.89
N TRP A 270 20.38 -4.95 -12.99
CA TRP A 270 20.93 -6.29 -12.99
C TRP A 270 20.52 -7.09 -14.22
N ASP A 271 19.24 -7.03 -14.61
CA ASP A 271 18.73 -7.68 -15.82
C ASP A 271 19.40 -7.15 -17.08
N GLU A 272 19.56 -5.83 -17.18
CA GLU A 272 20.27 -5.21 -18.30
C GLU A 272 21.71 -5.75 -18.41
N ARG A 273 22.41 -5.88 -17.28
CA ARG A 273 23.77 -6.44 -17.25
C ARG A 273 23.82 -7.92 -17.64
N LYS A 274 22.92 -8.75 -17.14
CA LYS A 274 22.84 -10.17 -17.53
C LYS A 274 22.53 -10.31 -19.03
N SER A 275 21.64 -9.48 -19.56
CA SER A 275 21.32 -9.48 -21.00
C SER A 275 22.53 -9.13 -21.88
N LYS A 276 23.40 -8.23 -21.42
CA LYS A 276 24.65 -7.86 -22.11
C LYS A 276 25.72 -8.94 -21.99
N LYS A 277 25.83 -9.65 -20.86
CA LYS A 277 26.76 -10.79 -20.68
C LYS A 277 26.38 -12.02 -21.54
N SER A 278 25.09 -12.17 -21.85
CA SER A 278 24.56 -13.28 -22.67
C SER A 278 24.65 -13.03 -24.20
N ARG A 279 25.08 -11.84 -24.63
CA ARG A 279 25.33 -11.50 -26.04
C ARG A 279 26.83 -11.53 -26.33
#